data_AF-A0A928WWD6-F1
#
_entry.id   AF-A0A928WWD6-F1
#
_cell.length_a   1.000
_cell.length_b   1.000
_cell.length_c   1.000
_cell.angle_alpha   90.00
_cell.angle_beta   90.00
_cell.angle_gamma   90.00
#
_symmetry.space_group_name_H-M   'P 1'
#
loop_
_entity.id
_entity.type
_entity.pdbx_description
1 polymer ?
#
loop_
_entity_poly.entity_id
_entity_poly.type
_entity_poly.pdbx_seq_one_letter_code
_entity_poly.pdbx_strand_id
1 'polypeptide(L)'
;MFTLSTQGDQSPTVSPAIAPTTATETAPPSAPPTAPVTYTEPVRLMLFGSLSAVQTTIKQIHLHGYAEPNDWSQPISTGRPNEVMAILTKRVSVG
;
A
#
# COMPACT_ATOMS: atom_id res chain seq x y z
N MET A 1 -3.91 -56.14 29.48
CA MET A 1 -5.01 -56.77 30.24
C MET A 1 -5.97 -55.66 30.68
N PHE A 2 -7.20 -55.67 30.14
CA PHE A 2 -8.47 -54.99 30.56
C PHE A 2 -8.54 -53.44 30.45
N THR A 3 -9.26 -52.79 29.51
CA THR A 3 -10.74 -52.49 29.34
C THR A 3 -11.30 -51.58 30.46
N LEU A 4 -12.22 -50.59 30.32
CA LEU A 4 -12.99 -49.90 29.27
C LEU A 4 -13.84 -48.80 29.99
N SER A 5 -14.31 -47.76 29.27
CA SER A 5 -15.52 -46.92 29.55
C SER A 5 -15.44 -45.87 30.69
N THR A 6 -16.07 -44.68 30.60
CA THR A 6 -17.52 -44.47 30.33
C THR A 6 -17.83 -43.05 29.83
N GLN A 7 -18.78 -43.00 28.89
CA GLN A 7 -19.47 -41.86 28.31
C GLN A 7 -20.71 -41.46 29.12
N GLY A 8 -21.01 -40.16 29.19
CA GLY A 8 -22.33 -39.59 29.57
C GLY A 8 -22.28 -38.09 29.28
N ASP A 9 -22.89 -37.62 28.17
CA ASP A 9 -24.23 -37.00 28.15
C ASP A 9 -24.25 -35.75 29.06
N GLN A 10 -24.43 -34.53 28.55
CA GLN A 10 -25.72 -34.06 28.05
C GLN A 10 -25.62 -32.91 27.05
N SER A 11 -26.47 -32.98 26.03
CA SER A 11 -26.99 -31.83 25.30
C SER A 11 -28.44 -31.63 25.73
N PRO A 12 -28.88 -30.40 26.04
CA PRO A 12 -30.27 -30.05 25.83
C PRO A 12 -30.40 -29.07 24.65
N THR A 13 -30.93 -29.61 23.57
CA THR A 13 -31.71 -28.89 22.55
C THR A 13 -32.85 -28.12 23.21
N VAL A 14 -32.95 -26.81 22.94
CA VAL A 14 -34.23 -26.10 22.86
C VAL A 14 -34.20 -25.07 21.72
N SER A 15 -35.04 -25.29 20.73
CA SER A 15 -35.61 -24.31 19.77
C SER A 15 -37.13 -24.56 19.78
N PRO A 16 -38.03 -23.72 19.26
CA PRO A 16 -37.95 -22.33 18.78
C PRO A 16 -39.04 -21.42 19.42
N ALA A 17 -39.03 -20.10 19.19
CA ALA A 17 -40.21 -19.26 19.41
C ALA A 17 -40.23 -18.09 18.41
N ILE A 18 -41.36 -17.93 17.72
CA ILE A 18 -41.57 -17.04 16.56
C ILE A 18 -42.51 -15.88 16.96
N ALA A 19 -42.03 -14.64 16.71
CA ALA A 19 -42.70 -13.36 16.31
C ALA A 19 -43.77 -12.68 17.22
N PRO A 20 -43.90 -11.32 17.20
CA PRO A 20 -44.36 -10.56 16.02
C PRO A 20 -43.58 -9.26 15.66
N THR A 21 -43.57 -8.99 14.35
CA THR A 21 -43.52 -7.73 13.59
C THR A 21 -43.24 -6.41 14.32
N THR A 22 -42.14 -5.75 13.96
CA THR A 22 -42.11 -4.30 13.75
C THR A 22 -41.44 -4.04 12.40
N ALA A 23 -42.22 -3.60 11.43
CA ALA A 23 -41.71 -3.16 10.15
C ALA A 23 -40.89 -1.89 10.36
N THR A 24 -39.63 -1.89 9.92
CA THR A 24 -38.88 -0.67 9.65
C THR A 24 -38.13 -0.89 8.35
N GLU A 25 -38.74 -0.37 7.30
CA GLU A 25 -38.09 0.36 6.22
C GLU A 25 -36.91 -0.33 5.51
N THR A 26 -37.20 -0.91 4.35
CA THR A 26 -36.23 -1.21 3.30
C THR A 26 -35.62 0.11 2.80
N ALA A 27 -34.59 0.60 3.49
CA ALA A 27 -33.64 1.53 2.91
C ALA A 27 -32.82 0.80 1.83
N PRO A 28 -32.52 1.42 0.68
CA PRO A 28 -31.65 0.81 -0.32
C PRO A 28 -30.28 0.50 0.31
N PRO A 29 -29.57 -0.56 -0.14
CA PRO A 29 -28.20 -0.78 0.30
C PRO A 29 -27.40 0.48 -0.05
N SER A 30 -26.96 1.21 0.97
CA SER A 30 -26.01 2.31 0.80
C SER A 30 -24.79 1.73 0.08
N ALA A 31 -24.64 2.07 -1.20
CA ALA A 31 -23.45 1.73 -1.95
C ALA A 31 -22.23 2.23 -1.14
N PRO A 32 -21.17 1.41 -1.00
CA PRO A 32 -19.95 1.89 -0.34
C PRO A 32 -19.49 3.16 -1.07
N PRO A 33 -18.96 4.18 -0.36
CA PRO A 33 -18.41 5.35 -1.00
C PRO A 33 -17.38 4.86 -2.02
N THR A 34 -17.63 5.15 -3.30
CA THR A 34 -16.67 4.88 -4.37
C THR A 34 -15.48 5.78 -4.08
N ALA A 35 -14.49 5.26 -3.36
CA ALA A 35 -13.24 5.95 -3.15
C ALA A 35 -12.69 6.28 -4.56
N PRO A 36 -12.30 7.53 -4.83
CA PRO A 36 -11.72 7.87 -6.11
C PRO A 36 -10.50 6.97 -6.31
N VAL A 37 -10.54 6.16 -7.36
CA VAL A 37 -9.45 5.24 -7.70
C VAL A 37 -8.31 6.10 -8.22
N THR A 38 -7.41 6.54 -7.35
CA THR A 38 -6.22 7.25 -7.76
C THR A 38 -5.23 6.23 -8.31
N TYR A 39 -5.02 6.21 -9.62
CA TYR A 39 -4.03 5.34 -10.24
C TYR A 39 -2.64 5.90 -9.97
N THR A 40 -1.83 5.25 -9.14
CA THR A 40 -0.44 5.66 -8.93
C THR A 40 0.50 4.79 -9.76
N GLU A 41 1.21 5.40 -10.71
CA GLU A 41 2.19 4.70 -11.55
C GLU A 41 3.62 4.92 -11.04
N PRO A 42 4.49 3.89 -11.07
CA PRO A 42 5.89 4.04 -10.71
C PRO A 42 6.67 4.72 -11.85
N VAL A 43 7.32 5.84 -11.53
CA VAL A 43 8.22 6.57 -12.42
C VAL A 43 9.66 6.43 -11.92
N ARG A 44 10.58 6.20 -12.86
CA ARG A 44 12.01 6.16 -12.59
C ARG A 44 12.70 7.34 -13.28
N LEU A 45 13.42 8.15 -12.51
CA LEU A 45 14.28 9.22 -13.01
C LEU A 45 15.74 8.77 -12.91
N MET A 46 16.51 9.02 -13.97
CA MET A 46 17.95 8.74 -14.02
C MET A 46 18.69 10.03 -14.38
N LEU A 47 19.59 10.44 -13.50
CA LEU A 47 20.48 11.57 -13.73
C LEU A 47 21.86 11.05 -14.10
N PHE A 48 22.49 11.67 -15.09
CA PHE A 48 23.85 11.38 -15.53
C PHE A 48 24.65 12.68 -15.58
N GLY A 49 25.91 12.62 -15.16
CA GLY A 49 26.83 13.75 -15.28
C GLY A 49 27.95 13.69 -14.26
N SER A 50 28.65 14.80 -14.07
CA SER A 50 29.67 14.88 -13.00
C SER A 50 29.02 14.78 -11.62
N LEU A 51 29.80 14.33 -10.63
CA LEU A 51 29.32 14.21 -9.24
C LEU A 51 28.72 15.53 -8.72
N SER A 52 29.39 16.65 -9.02
CA SER A 52 28.92 17.99 -8.63
C SER A 52 27.61 18.37 -9.34
N ALA A 53 27.49 18.07 -10.63
CA ALA A 53 26.27 18.35 -11.39
C ALA A 53 25.09 17.53 -10.85
N VAL A 54 25.27 16.23 -10.63
CA VAL A 54 24.21 15.36 -10.09
C VAL A 54 23.77 15.82 -8.70
N GLN A 55 24.72 16.11 -7.80
CA GLN A 55 24.40 16.61 -6.45
C GLN A 55 23.67 17.96 -6.48
N THR A 56 24.08 18.86 -7.38
CA THR A 56 23.43 20.18 -7.53
C THR A 56 22.00 20.00 -8.04
N THR A 57 21.78 19.15 -9.04
CA THR A 57 20.44 18.85 -9.55
C THR A 57 19.55 18.24 -8.49
N ILE A 58 20.04 17.29 -7.68
CA ILE A 58 19.27 16.70 -6.57
C ILE A 58 18.83 17.79 -5.57
N LYS A 59 19.73 18.72 -5.20
CA LYS A 59 19.38 19.87 -4.34
C LYS A 59 18.31 20.76 -4.97
N GLN A 60 18.42 21.05 -6.28
CA GLN A 60 17.43 21.84 -6.99
C GLN A 60 16.05 21.15 -7.00
N ILE A 61 16.01 19.85 -7.26
CA ILE A 61 14.76 19.06 -7.25
C ILE A 61 14.11 19.08 -5.87
N HIS A 62 14.91 18.98 -4.80
CA HIS A 62 14.42 19.11 -3.43
C HIS A 62 13.86 20.51 -3.13
N LEU A 63 14.54 21.57 -3.57
CA LEU A 63 14.03 22.94 -3.43
C LEU A 63 12.68 23.15 -4.12
N HIS A 64 12.42 22.43 -5.22
CA HIS A 64 11.14 22.46 -5.92
C HIS A 64 10.08 21.54 -5.28
N GLY A 65 10.40 20.86 -4.17
CA GLY A 65 9.50 19.94 -3.47
C GLY A 65 9.18 18.66 -4.24
N TYR A 66 9.93 18.35 -5.30
CA TYR A 66 9.63 17.20 -6.14
C TYR A 66 10.08 15.87 -5.51
N ALA A 67 11.27 15.83 -4.92
CA ALA A 67 11.82 14.65 -4.25
C ALA A 67 12.84 15.04 -3.17
N GLU A 68 12.96 14.22 -2.13
CA GLU A 68 13.94 14.43 -1.06
C GLU A 68 15.32 13.93 -1.53
N PRO A 69 16.46 14.53 -1.10
CA PRO A 69 17.78 14.03 -1.44
C PRO A 69 18.01 12.57 -1.00
N ASN A 70 17.32 12.13 0.06
CA ASN A 70 17.38 10.75 0.58
C ASN A 70 16.61 9.74 -0.30
N ASP A 71 15.69 10.19 -1.16
CA ASP A 71 14.95 9.31 -2.08
C ASP A 71 15.83 8.84 -3.27
N TRP A 72 16.98 9.48 -3.46
CA TRP A 72 17.92 9.15 -4.53
C TRP A 72 18.86 8.02 -4.10
N SER A 73 19.23 7.18 -5.06
CA SER A 73 20.34 6.25 -4.89
C SER A 73 21.65 7.02 -4.64
N GLN A 74 22.61 6.35 -4.00
CA GLN A 74 23.99 6.84 -4.00
C GLN A 74 24.49 6.99 -5.45
N PRO A 75 25.38 7.95 -5.73
CA PRO A 75 25.98 8.10 -7.05
C PRO A 75 26.76 6.84 -7.46
N ILE A 76 26.40 6.27 -8.61
CA ILE A 76 26.99 5.05 -9.18
C ILE A 76 27.91 5.44 -10.32
N SER A 77 29.16 5.01 -10.31
CA SER A 77 30.09 5.21 -11.43
C SER A 77 29.62 4.46 -12.67
N THR A 78 29.54 5.14 -13.82
CA THR A 78 29.03 4.56 -15.09
C THR A 78 30.12 3.92 -15.95
N GLY A 79 31.38 3.94 -15.48
CA GLY A 79 32.55 3.50 -16.26
C GLY A 79 33.11 4.56 -17.20
N ARG A 80 32.42 5.70 -17.37
CA ARG A 80 32.96 6.86 -18.08
C ARG A 80 33.72 7.78 -17.11
N PRO A 81 34.84 8.39 -17.55
CA PRO A 81 35.58 9.30 -16.68
C PRO A 81 34.72 10.51 -16.32
N ASN A 82 34.73 10.88 -15.04
CA ASN A 82 33.98 12.02 -14.50
C ASN A 82 32.45 11.93 -14.67
N GLU A 83 31.90 10.73 -14.82
CA GLU A 83 30.45 10.51 -14.93
C GLU A 83 29.95 9.58 -13.82
N VAL A 84 28.88 10.01 -13.17
CA VAL A 84 28.12 9.24 -12.19
C VAL A 84 26.65 9.27 -12.57
N MET A 85 25.92 8.29 -12.06
CA MET A 85 24.49 8.16 -12.22
C MET A 85 23.80 8.15 -10.86
N ALA A 86 22.66 8.83 -10.74
CA ALA A 86 21.76 8.70 -9.59
C ALA A 86 20.35 8.35 -10.06
N ILE A 87 19.66 7.50 -9.29
CA ILE A 87 18.35 6.96 -9.66
C ILE A 87 17.34 7.34 -8.58
N LEU A 88 16.19 7.88 -9.01
CA LEU A 88 15.02 8.11 -8.17
C LEU A 88 13.88 7.20 -8.65
N THR A 89 13.21 6.51 -7.73
CA THR A 89 11.98 5.76 -8.04
C THR A 89 10.85 6.30 -7.17
N LYS A 90 9.80 6.84 -7.80
CA LYS A 90 8.67 7.46 -7.10
C LYS A 90 7.34 7.04 -7.74
N ARG A 91 6.29 6.92 -6.93
CA ARG A 91 4.92 6.75 -7.43
C ARG A 91 4.26 8.11 -7.65
N VAL A 92 3.69 8.31 -8.83
CA VAL A 92 2.98 9.53 -9.21
C VAL A 92 1.53 9.18 -9.47
N SER A 93 0.60 9.94 -8.87
CA SER A 93 -0.82 9.81 -9.17
C SER A 93 -1.11 10.33 -10.57
N VAL A 94 -1.64 9.47 -11.42
CA VAL A 94 -2.15 9.76 -12.76
C VAL A 94 -3.68 9.73 -12.65
N GLY A 95 -4.32 10.84 -12.99
CA GLY A 95 -5.76 11.04 -12.86
C GLY A 95 -6.28 11.92 -13.98
#